data_AF-A0A3A8PYL3-F1
#
_entry.id   AF-A0A3A8PYL3-F1
#
_cell.length_a   1.000
_cell.length_b   1.000
_cell.length_c   1.000
_cell.angle_alpha   90.00
_cell.angle_beta   90.00
_cell.angle_gamma   90.00
#
_symmetry.space_group_name_H-M   'P 1'
#
loop_
_entity.id
_entity.type
_entity.pdbx_description
1 polymer ?
#
loop_
_entity_poly.entity_id
_entity_poly.type
_entity_poly.pdbx_seq_one_letter_code
_entity_poly.pdbx_strand_id
1 'polypeptide(L)' 'MGNTVHQEDSPLRVYRGNTRAMAQDSEGFAQARERMGQHTIPELIELLESEDVRTRFLAEMCLRDATST' A
#
# COMPACT_ATOMS: atom_id res chain seq x y z
N MET A 1 -53.28 -19.74 -3.63
CA MET A 1 -52.66 -18.66 -4.40
C MET A 1 -51.97 -17.78 -3.36
N GLY A 2 -50.69 -17.94 -3.02
CA GLY A 2 -49.54 -18.08 -3.91
C GLY A 2 -49.14 -16.68 -4.39
N ASN A 3 -48.41 -15.92 -3.56
CA ASN A 3 -47.18 -15.21 -3.96
C ASN A 3 -46.64 -14.32 -2.82
N THR A 4 -45.52 -14.78 -2.28
CA THR A 4 -44.55 -14.09 -1.43
C THR A 4 -43.57 -13.34 -2.33
N VAL A 5 -43.59 -12.01 -2.35
CA VAL A 5 -42.52 -11.14 -2.87
C VAL A 5 -42.86 -9.71 -2.40
N HIS A 6 -42.00 -8.83 -1.87
CA HIS A 6 -40.58 -8.53 -2.08
C HIS A 6 -39.99 -8.06 -0.74
N GLN A 7 -38.92 -8.70 -0.25
CA GLN A 7 -37.53 -8.26 -0.43
C GLN A 7 -37.30 -6.86 0.13
N GLU A 8 -36.92 -6.85 1.41
CA GLU A 8 -36.35 -5.69 2.09
C GLU A 8 -35.05 -5.32 1.39
N ASP A 9 -35.12 -4.36 0.46
CA ASP A 9 -33.97 -3.73 -0.16
C ASP A 9 -33.27 -2.90 0.91
N SER A 10 -32.41 -3.57 1.69
CA SER A 10 -31.43 -2.95 2.54
C SER A 10 -30.60 -2.01 1.68
N PRO A 11 -30.50 -0.71 1.99
CA PRO A 11 -29.59 0.15 1.26
C PRO A 11 -28.18 -0.23 1.70
N LEU A 12 -27.58 -1.23 1.03
CA LEU A 12 -26.14 -1.34 0.91
C LEU A 12 -25.70 -0.06 0.21
N ARG A 13 -25.40 0.94 1.03
CA ARG A 13 -24.75 2.18 0.63
C ARG A 13 -23.38 1.76 0.13
N VAL A 14 -23.34 1.36 -1.14
CA VAL A 14 -22.12 1.00 -1.84
C VAL A 14 -21.26 2.25 -1.73
N TYR A 15 -20.24 2.21 -0.89
CA TYR A 15 -19.14 3.16 -0.95
C TYR A 15 -18.49 2.93 -2.30
N ARG A 16 -19.06 3.54 -3.34
CA ARG A 16 -18.40 3.79 -4.62
C ARG A 16 -17.38 4.91 -4.41
N GLY A 17 -16.52 4.73 -3.41
CA GLY A 17 -15.37 5.55 -3.16
C GLY A 17 -14.26 5.06 -4.07
N ASN A 18 -14.05 5.76 -5.18
CA ASN A 18 -12.78 5.91 -5.91
C ASN A 18 -11.69 4.85 -5.64
N THR A 19 -11.94 3.58 -5.93
CA THR A 19 -10.94 2.48 -5.82
C THR A 19 -9.73 2.69 -6.73
N ARG A 20 -9.84 3.60 -7.70
CA ARG A 20 -8.74 3.96 -8.61
C ARG A 20 -7.62 4.75 -7.92
N ALA A 21 -7.91 5.55 -6.89
CA ALA A 21 -6.89 6.31 -6.17
C ALA A 21 -5.99 5.42 -5.30
N MET A 22 -6.58 4.42 -4.62
CA MET A 22 -5.80 3.48 -3.78
C MET A 22 -4.94 2.51 -4.62
N ALA A 23 -5.42 2.11 -5.81
CA ALA A 23 -4.65 1.26 -6.72
C ALA A 23 -3.43 2.00 -7.30
N GLN A 24 -3.55 3.29 -7.61
CA GLN A 24 -2.45 4.11 -8.12
C GLN A 24 -1.32 4.30 -7.10
N ASP A 25 -1.67 4.44 -5.81
CA ASP A 25 -0.66 4.48 -4.73
C ASP A 25 0.07 3.15 -4.54
N SER A 26 -0.60 2.03 -4.82
CA SER A 26 -0.04 0.68 -4.63
C SER A 26 1.02 0.35 -5.69
N GLU A 27 0.77 0.67 -6.97
CA GLU A 27 1.74 0.45 -8.05
C GLU A 27 2.97 1.36 -7.88
N GLY A 28 2.77 2.63 -7.50
CA GLY A 28 3.85 3.57 -7.22
C GLY A 28 4.71 3.13 -6.03
N PHE A 29 4.08 2.57 -4.98
CA PHE A 29 4.78 2.04 -3.82
C PHE A 29 5.63 0.81 -4.16
N ALA A 30 5.09 -0.14 -4.93
CA ALA A 30 5.82 -1.34 -5.33
C ALA A 30 7.07 -0.99 -6.15
N GLN A 31 6.95 -0.07 -7.12
CA GLN A 31 8.08 0.39 -7.92
C GLN A 31 9.10 1.16 -7.08
N ALA A 32 8.64 2.01 -6.14
CA ALA A 32 9.55 2.73 -5.24
C ALA A 32 10.32 1.77 -4.34
N ARG A 33 9.67 0.71 -3.83
CA ARG A 33 10.33 -0.33 -3.04
C ARG A 33 11.35 -1.12 -3.85
N GLU A 34 11.00 -1.52 -5.08
CA GLU A 34 11.92 -2.24 -5.96
C GLU A 34 13.19 -1.42 -6.24
N ARG A 35 13.04 -0.13 -6.56
CA ARG A 35 14.18 0.78 -6.72
C ARG A 35 14.98 0.94 -5.43
N MET A 36 14.30 1.08 -4.30
CA MET A 36 14.95 1.23 -3.01
C MET A 36 15.79 0.01 -2.63
N GLY A 37 15.30 -1.20 -2.94
CA GLY A 37 15.99 -2.45 -2.69
C GLY A 37 17.28 -2.66 -3.51
N GLN A 38 17.57 -1.78 -4.48
CA GLN A 38 18.84 -1.79 -5.21
C GLN A 38 19.96 -1.05 -4.47
N HIS A 39 19.64 -0.27 -3.43
CA HIS A 39 20.64 0.40 -2.61
C HIS A 39 21.39 -0.58 -1.71
N THR A 40 22.65 -0.28 -1.46
CA THR A 40 23.48 -1.00 -0.50
C THR A 40 23.05 -0.68 0.94
N ILE A 41 23.41 -1.56 1.89
CA ILE A 41 23.09 -1.36 3.31
C ILE A 41 23.56 0.01 3.84
N PRO A 42 24.79 0.50 3.56
CA PRO A 42 25.20 1.84 3.99
C PRO A 42 24.32 2.96 3.44
N GLU A 43 23.98 2.92 2.15
CA GLU A 43 23.09 3.92 1.52
C GLU A 43 21.69 3.88 2.14
N LEU A 44 21.16 2.69 2.42
CA LEU A 44 19.87 2.55 3.11
C LEU A 44 19.89 3.13 4.53
N ILE A 45 21.01 3.02 5.25
CA ILE A 45 21.17 3.64 6.59
C ILE A 45 21.12 5.16 6.49
N GLU A 46 21.80 5.77 5.50
CA GLU A 46 21.75 7.22 5.28
C GLU A 46 20.32 7.70 4.99
N LEU A 47 19.55 6.92 4.23
CA LEU A 47 18.16 7.25 3.90
C LEU A 47 17.21 7.21 5.11
N LEU A 48 17.60 6.60 6.23
CA LEU A 48 16.83 6.66 7.48
C LEU A 48 16.80 8.07 8.11
N GLU A 49 17.73 8.94 7.74
CA GLU A 49 17.77 10.33 8.20
C GLU A 49 16.93 11.29 7.33
N SER A 50 16.35 10.79 6.24
CA SER A 50 15.51 11.58 5.34
C SER A 50 14.32 12.22 6.06
N GLU A 51 14.03 13.49 5.80
CA GLU A 51 12.81 14.13 6.33
C GLU A 51 11.53 13.53 5.73
N ASP A 52 11.62 12.98 4.50
CA ASP A 52 10.52 12.30 3.85
C ASP A 52 10.20 10.96 4.52
N VAL A 53 8.99 10.87 5.07
CA VAL A 53 8.49 9.68 5.78
C VAL A 53 8.41 8.47 4.86
N ARG A 54 8.04 8.64 3.59
CA ARG A 54 7.92 7.52 2.65
C ARG A 54 9.29 6.90 2.36
N THR A 55 10.30 7.73 2.16
CA THR A 55 11.69 7.31 1.95
C THR A 55 12.24 6.57 3.16
N ARG A 56 12.08 7.12 4.38
CA ARG A 56 12.53 6.45 5.61
C ARG A 56 11.87 5.08 5.79
N PHE A 57 10.56 5.02 5.59
CA PHE A 57 9.81 3.77 5.74
C PHE A 57 10.28 2.70 4.74
N LEU A 58 10.49 3.07 3.47
CA LEU A 58 10.99 2.16 2.45
C LEU A 58 12.41 1.68 2.76
N ALA A 59 13.29 2.58 3.22
CA ALA A 59 14.65 2.23 3.61
C ALA A 59 14.67 1.25 4.80
N GLU A 60 13.84 1.51 5.82
CA GLU A 60 13.69 0.61 6.98
C GLU A 60 13.22 -0.79 6.57
N MET A 61 12.22 -0.87 5.67
CA MET A 61 11.75 -2.16 5.15
C MET A 61 12.86 -2.92 4.41
N CYS A 62 13.60 -2.26 3.53
CA CYS A 62 14.67 -2.90 2.76
C CYS A 62 15.81 -3.38 3.67
N LEU A 63 16.14 -2.63 4.72
CA LEU A 63 17.12 -3.05 5.73
C LEU A 63 16.66 -4.30 6.48
N ARG A 64 15.40 -4.35 6.92
CA ARG A 64 14.83 -5.53 7.58
C ARG A 64 14.90 -6.75 6.68
N ASP A 65 14.51 -6.61 5.42
CA ASP A 65 14.55 -7.69 4.43
C ASP A 65 16.00 -8.20 4.23
N ALA A 66 16.99 -7.30 4.14
CA ALA A 66 18.40 -7.66 4.00
C ALA A 66 18.97 -8.40 5.23
N THR A 67 18.48 -8.07 6.44
CA THR A 67 18.91 -8.73 7.69
C THR A 67 18.14 -10.00 8.04
N SER A 68 17.08 -10.34 7.31
CA SER A 68 16.24 -11.51 7.57
C SER A 68 16.70 -12.77 6.82
N THR A 69 17.89 -12.73 6.19
CA THR A 69 18.62 -13.88 5.64
C THR A 69 19.44 -14.56 6.74
#